data_AF-A0A4R5C098-F1
#
_entry.id   AF-A0A4R5C098-F1
#
_cell.length_a   1.000
_cell.length_b   1.000
_cell.length_c   1.000
_cell.angle_alpha   90.00
_cell.angle_beta   90.00
_cell.angle_gamma   90.00
#
_symmetry.space_group_name_H-M   'P 1'
#
loop_
_entity.id
_entity.type
_entity.pdbx_description
1 polymer ?
#
loop_
_entity_poly.entity_id
_entity_poly.type
_entity_poly.pdbx_seq_one_letter_code
_entity_poly.pdbx_strand_id
1 'polypeptide(L)'
;MADEDLTKLRAAAARLLPVTRAWGEEALTAHRAFHRALYLASRSDVLIRMPDDLWDKSDRYRRIGLELPPGEEPRTRDHREHHDLVDLVEVGDGAGARELMRAHIERSLTGSAIDALEQRERHAAERTTSEAS
;
A
#
# COMPACT_ATOMS: atom_id res chain seq x y z
N MET A 1 -3.19 14.39 -17.77
CA MET A 1 -3.99 14.49 -16.53
C MET A 1 -4.73 15.82 -16.55
N ALA A 2 -5.96 15.94 -16.04
CA ALA A 2 -6.62 17.25 -15.92
C ALA A 2 -6.12 17.97 -14.65
N ASP A 3 -6.08 19.30 -14.67
CA ASP A 3 -5.66 20.11 -13.51
C ASP A 3 -6.51 19.83 -12.27
N GLU A 4 -7.79 19.49 -12.46
CA GLU A 4 -8.69 19.08 -11.39
C GLU A 4 -8.28 17.74 -10.75
N ASP A 5 -7.83 16.77 -11.56
CA ASP A 5 -7.38 15.46 -11.09
C ASP A 5 -6.11 15.60 -10.25
N LEU A 6 -5.15 16.43 -10.71
CA LEU A 6 -3.93 16.73 -9.97
C LEU A 6 -4.23 17.45 -8.65
N THR A 7 -5.17 18.40 -8.67
CA THR A 7 -5.60 19.11 -7.45
C THR A 7 -6.19 18.15 -6.42
N LYS A 8 -7.06 17.22 -6.84
CA LYS A 8 -7.62 16.18 -5.97
C LYS A 8 -6.55 15.24 -5.43
N LEU A 9 -5.60 14.84 -6.27
CA LEU A 9 -4.48 13.99 -5.88
C LEU A 9 -3.60 14.67 -4.80
N ARG A 10 -3.20 15.93 -5.02
CA ARG A 10 -2.43 16.72 -4.03
C ARG A 10 -3.20 16.89 -2.72
N ALA A 11 -4.50 17.17 -2.79
CA ALA A 11 -5.34 17.31 -1.60
C ALA A 11 -5.47 16.00 -0.81
N ALA A 12 -5.48 14.84 -1.48
CA ALA A 12 -5.45 13.54 -0.82
C ALA A 12 -4.08 13.25 -0.20
N ALA A 13 -2.99 13.56 -0.92
CA ALA A 13 -1.62 13.40 -0.42
C ALA A 13 -1.35 14.23 0.84
N ALA A 14 -1.85 15.46 0.90
CA ALA A 14 -1.73 16.33 2.07
C ALA A 14 -2.40 15.78 3.34
N ARG A 15 -3.34 14.83 3.22
CA ARG A 15 -4.02 14.17 4.34
C ARG A 15 -3.41 12.82 4.70
N LEU A 16 -2.39 12.37 3.97
CA LEU A 16 -1.76 11.09 4.26
C LEU A 16 -1.14 11.11 5.65
N LEU A 17 -1.27 9.98 6.33
CA LEU A 17 -0.59 9.68 7.57
C LEU A 17 0.30 8.46 7.35
N PRO A 18 1.43 8.33 8.08
CA PRO A 18 2.20 7.10 8.07
C PRO A 18 1.34 5.91 8.51
N VAL A 19 1.28 4.86 7.69
CA VAL A 19 0.50 3.64 7.98
C VAL A 19 1.22 2.82 9.05
N THR A 20 1.07 3.27 10.29
CA THR A 20 1.69 2.70 11.49
C THR A 20 0.61 2.36 12.51
N ARG A 21 0.94 1.54 13.52
CA ARG A 21 0.02 1.28 14.65
C ARG A 21 -0.43 2.56 15.37
N ALA A 22 0.40 3.60 15.40
CA ALA A 22 0.09 4.85 16.09
C ALA A 22 -1.07 5.61 15.44
N TRP A 23 -1.18 5.57 14.11
CA TRP A 23 -2.23 6.24 13.33
C TRP A 23 -3.38 5.30 12.92
N GLY A 24 -3.13 3.98 12.91
CA GLY A 24 -4.17 2.95 12.80
C GLY A 24 -5.12 3.12 11.60
N GLU A 25 -6.42 3.06 11.87
CA GLU A 25 -7.48 3.14 10.85
C GLU A 25 -7.54 4.50 10.14
N GLU A 26 -7.14 5.59 10.81
CA GLU A 26 -7.12 6.92 10.18
C GLU A 26 -6.11 6.94 9.02
N ALA A 27 -4.93 6.38 9.24
CA ALA A 27 -3.92 6.24 8.19
C ALA A 27 -4.39 5.32 7.06
N LEU A 28 -5.07 4.21 7.36
CA LEU A 28 -5.62 3.32 6.33
C LEU A 28 -6.69 4.01 5.48
N THR A 29 -7.56 4.81 6.12
CA THR A 29 -8.59 5.59 5.43
C THR A 29 -7.98 6.63 4.50
N ALA A 30 -7.00 7.40 5.00
CA ALA A 30 -6.29 8.40 4.19
C ALA A 30 -5.51 7.74 3.04
N HIS A 31 -4.88 6.60 3.30
CA HIS A 31 -4.18 5.80 2.30
C HIS A 31 -5.11 5.33 1.16
N ARG A 32 -6.28 4.76 1.49
CA ARG A 32 -7.28 4.36 0.48
C ARG A 32 -7.76 5.56 -0.34
N ALA A 33 -8.01 6.70 0.30
CA ALA A 33 -8.43 7.92 -0.38
C ALA A 33 -7.37 8.42 -1.38
N PHE A 34 -6.09 8.37 -1.00
CA PHE A 34 -4.97 8.71 -1.88
C PHE A 34 -4.92 7.81 -3.11
N HIS A 35 -4.90 6.48 -2.92
CA HIS A 35 -4.84 5.54 -4.04
C HIS A 35 -6.04 5.66 -4.97
N ARG A 36 -7.24 5.92 -4.43
CA ARG A 36 -8.43 6.19 -5.25
C ARG A 36 -8.26 7.44 -6.11
N ALA A 37 -7.74 8.54 -5.55
CA ALA A 37 -7.47 9.77 -6.29
C ALA A 37 -6.44 9.53 -7.41
N LEU A 38 -5.38 8.76 -7.12
CA LEU A 38 -4.36 8.40 -8.10
C LEU A 38 -4.94 7.57 -9.26
N TYR A 39 -5.81 6.61 -8.98
CA TYR A 39 -6.43 5.77 -10.03
C TYR A 39 -7.33 6.59 -10.93
N LEU A 40 -8.12 7.50 -10.37
CA LEU A 40 -8.92 8.44 -11.15
C LEU A 40 -8.03 9.33 -12.04
N ALA A 41 -6.93 9.85 -11.49
CA ALA A 41 -5.98 10.68 -12.24
C ALA A 41 -5.25 9.91 -13.35
N SER A 42 -5.04 8.60 -13.19
CA SER A 42 -4.37 7.74 -14.18
C SER A 42 -5.17 7.56 -15.48
N ARG A 43 -6.50 7.76 -15.43
CA ARG A 43 -7.44 7.48 -16.53
C ARG A 43 -7.37 6.05 -17.08
N SER A 44 -6.82 5.12 -16.29
CA SER A 44 -6.85 3.70 -16.61
C SER A 44 -8.21 3.13 -16.22
N ASP A 45 -9.04 2.80 -17.22
CA ASP A 45 -10.35 2.17 -17.01
C ASP A 45 -10.28 0.92 -16.11
N VAL A 46 -9.18 0.17 -16.21
CA VAL A 46 -8.94 -1.01 -15.38
C VAL A 46 -8.76 -0.63 -13.91
N LEU A 47 -7.93 0.38 -13.63
CA LEU A 47 -7.67 0.84 -12.26
C LEU A 47 -8.88 1.59 -11.67
N ILE A 48 -9.61 2.33 -12.50
CA ILE A 48 -10.81 3.06 -12.11
C ILE A 48 -11.95 2.11 -11.75
N ARG A 49 -12.08 0.98 -12.46
CA ARG A 49 -13.10 -0.03 -12.19
C ARG A 49 -12.68 -1.07 -11.16
N MET A 50 -11.51 -0.92 -10.56
CA MET A 50 -11.06 -1.76 -9.44
C MET A 50 -12.13 -1.68 -8.33
N PRO A 51 -12.82 -2.78 -7.99
CA PRO A 51 -13.96 -2.73 -7.08
C PRO A 51 -13.52 -2.39 -5.65
N ASP A 52 -14.40 -1.71 -4.92
CA ASP A 52 -14.22 -1.43 -3.49
C ASP A 52 -13.96 -2.73 -2.69
N ASP A 53 -14.52 -3.87 -3.12
CA ASP A 53 -14.28 -5.20 -2.54
C ASP A 53 -12.81 -5.63 -2.57
N LEU A 54 -12.07 -5.28 -3.63
CA LEU A 54 -10.65 -5.62 -3.72
C LEU A 54 -9.84 -4.77 -2.74
N TRP A 55 -10.21 -3.51 -2.56
CA TRP A 55 -9.66 -2.65 -1.52
C TRP A 55 -9.92 -3.19 -0.13
N ASP A 56 -11.15 -3.61 0.15
CA ASP A 56 -11.51 -4.18 1.46
C ASP A 56 -10.68 -5.42 1.80
N LYS A 57 -10.44 -6.28 0.80
CA LYS A 57 -9.54 -7.43 0.94
C LYS A 57 -8.10 -7.01 1.22
N SER A 58 -7.55 -6.07 0.45
CA SER A 58 -6.19 -5.58 0.68
C SER A 58 -6.03 -4.90 2.04
N ASP A 59 -7.02 -4.11 2.48
CA ASP A 59 -7.01 -3.42 3.78
C ASP A 59 -7.07 -4.41 4.94
N ARG A 60 -7.78 -5.54 4.80
CA ARG A 60 -7.71 -6.62 5.78
C ARG A 60 -6.28 -7.11 6.00
N TYR A 61 -5.51 -7.32 4.93
CA TYR A 61 -4.11 -7.72 5.05
C TYR A 61 -3.23 -6.60 5.61
N ARG A 62 -3.50 -5.33 5.28
CA ARG A 62 -2.77 -4.19 5.88
C ARG A 62 -2.98 -4.10 7.39
N ARG A 63 -4.21 -4.32 7.87
CA ARG A 63 -4.50 -4.40 9.32
C ARG A 63 -3.72 -5.51 10.01
N ILE A 64 -3.63 -6.68 9.38
CA ILE A 64 -2.76 -7.77 9.87
C ILE A 64 -1.30 -7.31 9.89
N GLY A 65 -0.83 -6.67 8.82
CA GLY A 65 0.52 -6.12 8.71
C GLY A 65 0.85 -5.09 9.79
N LEU A 66 -0.13 -4.30 10.24
CA LEU A 66 0.04 -3.41 11.39
C LEU A 66 0.40 -4.20 12.65
N GLU A 67 -0.23 -5.35 12.89
CA GLU A 67 -0.04 -6.21 14.06
C GLU A 67 1.22 -7.10 14.01
N LEU A 68 1.91 -7.19 12.87
CA LEU A 68 3.16 -7.94 12.76
C LEU A 68 4.33 -7.22 13.47
N PRO A 69 5.34 -7.96 13.96
CA PRO A 69 6.50 -7.39 14.61
C PRO A 69 7.17 -6.35 13.70
N PRO A 70 7.62 -5.20 14.24
CA PRO A 70 8.38 -4.25 13.44
C PRO A 70 9.67 -4.91 12.90
N GLY A 71 9.90 -4.78 11.59
CA GLY A 71 11.18 -5.05 10.92
C GLY A 71 11.97 -3.76 10.66
N GLU A 72 13.25 -3.89 10.32
CA GLU A 72 14.30 -2.88 10.56
C GLU A 72 14.26 -1.54 9.78
N GLU A 73 13.30 -1.21 8.90
CA GLU A 73 13.14 0.17 8.35
C GLU A 73 11.82 0.33 7.52
N PRO A 74 11.26 1.55 7.28
CA PRO A 74 10.24 2.11 8.16
C PRO A 74 8.83 2.16 7.56
N ARG A 75 7.83 2.06 8.45
CA ARG A 75 6.41 2.39 8.21
C ARG A 75 6.17 3.84 7.72
N THR A 76 7.21 4.67 7.68
CA THR A 76 7.22 6.03 7.12
C THR A 76 7.73 6.09 5.68
N ARG A 77 8.32 5.01 5.15
CA ARG A 77 8.77 4.93 3.75
C ARG A 77 7.60 5.09 2.80
N ASP A 78 6.54 4.30 3.01
CA ASP A 78 5.32 4.37 2.19
C ASP A 78 4.78 5.81 2.16
N HIS A 79 4.81 6.54 3.28
CA HIS A 79 4.39 7.94 3.32
C HIS A 79 5.23 8.83 2.39
N ARG A 80 6.56 8.67 2.38
CA ARG A 80 7.45 9.41 1.48
C ARG A 80 7.22 9.02 0.01
N GLU A 81 7.15 7.72 -0.27
CA GLU A 81 6.93 7.19 -1.61
C GLU A 81 5.63 7.72 -2.24
N HIS A 82 4.57 7.93 -1.45
CA HIS A 82 3.35 8.53 -1.96
C HIS A 82 3.53 10.00 -2.39
N HIS A 83 4.32 10.79 -1.67
CA HIS A 83 4.62 12.18 -2.06
C HIS A 83 5.53 12.22 -3.28
N ASP A 84 6.59 11.39 -3.30
CA ASP A 84 7.47 11.25 -4.47
C ASP A 84 6.67 10.86 -5.74
N LEU A 85 5.63 10.04 -5.57
CA LEU A 85 4.73 9.67 -6.66
C LEU A 85 3.90 10.85 -7.19
N VAL A 86 3.44 11.75 -6.31
CA VAL A 86 2.74 12.97 -6.73
C VAL A 86 3.67 13.85 -7.55
N ASP A 87 4.92 14.01 -7.12
CA ASP A 87 5.91 14.82 -7.83
C ASP A 87 6.19 14.25 -9.23
N LEU A 88 6.34 12.93 -9.35
CA LEU A 88 6.51 12.25 -10.64
C LEU A 88 5.29 12.42 -11.56
N VAL A 89 4.09 12.32 -11.01
CA VAL A 89 2.84 12.54 -11.76
C VAL A 89 2.71 14.00 -12.22
N GLU A 90 3.12 14.95 -11.38
CA GLU A 90 3.08 16.38 -11.65
C GLU A 90 3.99 16.78 -12.82
N VAL A 91 5.21 16.25 -12.87
CA VAL A 91 6.15 16.50 -13.98
C VAL A 91 5.87 15.62 -15.21
N GLY A 92 4.89 14.71 -15.13
CA GLY A 92 4.51 13.82 -16.23
C GLY A 92 5.45 12.62 -16.43
N ASP A 93 6.29 12.28 -15.45
CA ASP A 93 7.17 11.11 -15.50
C ASP A 93 6.41 9.81 -15.19
N GLY A 94 5.68 9.31 -16.18
CA GLY A 94 4.95 8.06 -16.06
C GLY A 94 5.86 6.82 -15.90
N ALA A 95 7.11 6.88 -16.37
CA ALA A 95 8.03 5.74 -16.25
C ALA A 95 8.55 5.62 -14.82
N GLY A 96 8.98 6.74 -14.22
CA GLY A 96 9.36 6.82 -12.81
C GLY A 96 8.20 6.48 -11.89
N ALA A 97 7.01 7.03 -12.15
CA ALA A 97 5.81 6.75 -11.34
C ALA A 97 5.46 5.25 -11.34
N ARG A 98 5.57 4.59 -12.50
CA ARG A 98 5.34 3.15 -12.62
C ARG A 98 6.36 2.33 -11.83
N GLU A 99 7.63 2.69 -11.92
CA GLU A 99 8.69 1.98 -11.22
C GLU A 99 8.55 2.11 -9.71
N LEU A 100 8.32 3.33 -9.22
CA LEU A 100 8.08 3.60 -7.82
C LEU A 100 6.87 2.84 -7.28
N MET A 101 5.74 2.84 -8.01
CA MET A 101 4.53 2.12 -7.59
C MET A 101 4.73 0.60 -7.52
N ARG A 102 5.45 0.00 -8.48
CA ARG A 102 5.78 -1.43 -8.44
C ARG A 102 6.55 -1.76 -7.16
N ALA A 103 7.61 -1.00 -6.93
CA ALA A 103 8.50 -1.19 -5.80
C ALA A 103 7.78 -0.95 -4.46
N HIS A 104 6.86 0.02 -4.42
CA HIS A 104 5.97 0.30 -3.28
C HIS A 104 5.07 -0.89 -2.95
N ILE A 105 4.39 -1.49 -3.96
CA ILE A 105 3.49 -2.64 -3.74
C ILE A 105 4.25 -3.85 -3.20
N GLU A 106 5.40 -4.17 -3.78
CA GLU A 106 6.25 -5.31 -3.37
C GLU A 106 6.68 -5.19 -1.91
N ARG A 107 6.93 -3.96 -1.44
CA ARG A 107 7.36 -3.69 -0.08
C ARG A 107 6.24 -3.22 0.86
N SER A 108 4.99 -3.27 0.41
CA SER A 108 3.83 -2.79 1.17
C SER A 108 3.47 -3.72 2.33
N LEU A 109 2.68 -3.23 3.28
CA LEU A 109 2.15 -4.05 4.38
C LEU A 109 1.40 -5.30 3.91
N THR A 110 0.73 -5.25 2.75
CA THR A 110 0.09 -6.44 2.19
C THR A 110 1.12 -7.49 1.79
N GLY A 111 2.21 -7.10 1.13
CA GLY A 111 3.32 -8.00 0.78
C GLY A 111 3.95 -8.62 2.02
N SER A 112 4.33 -7.78 2.99
CA SER A 112 4.92 -8.24 4.25
C SER A 112 3.98 -9.14 5.07
N ALA A 113 2.66 -8.89 5.03
CA ALA A 113 1.68 -9.74 5.70
C ALA A 113 1.56 -11.12 5.03
N ILE A 114 1.59 -11.17 3.70
CA ILE A 114 1.59 -12.44 2.96
C ILE A 114 2.86 -13.24 3.28
N ASP A 115 4.04 -12.61 3.19
CA ASP A 115 5.32 -13.26 3.50
C ASP A 115 5.34 -13.84 4.92
N ALA A 116 4.85 -13.09 5.90
CA ALA A 116 4.80 -13.53 7.29
C ALA A 116 3.80 -14.68 7.51
N LEU A 117 2.67 -14.70 6.79
CA LEU A 117 1.70 -15.79 6.84
C LEU A 117 2.31 -17.07 6.21
N GLU A 118 2.94 -16.95 5.05
CA GLU A 118 3.61 -18.07 4.38
C GLU A 118 4.73 -18.67 5.25
N GLN A 119 5.53 -17.82 5.92
CA GLN A 119 6.56 -18.29 6.86
C GLN A 119 5.96 -19.05 8.04
N ARG A 120 4.84 -18.57 8.61
CA ARG A 120 4.15 -19.27 9.70
C ARG A 120 3.62 -20.64 9.27
N GLU A 121 3.05 -20.74 8.08
CA GLU A 121 2.56 -22.00 7.53
C GLU A 121 3.70 -23.02 7.33
N ARG A 122 4.85 -22.58 6.79
CA ARG A 122 6.04 -23.42 6.65
C ARG A 122 6.54 -23.95 8.01
N HIS A 123 6.67 -23.08 9.00
CA HIS A 123 7.08 -23.48 10.36
C HIS A 123 6.08 -24.40 11.07
N ALA A 124 4.78 -24.29 10.77
CA ALA A 124 3.78 -25.23 11.28
C ALA A 124 3.94 -26.61 10.65
N ALA A 125 4.12 -26.69 9.33
CA ALA A 125 4.34 -27.95 8.62
C ALA A 125 5.61 -28.68 9.09
N GLU A 126 6.70 -27.94 9.31
CA GLU A 126 7.98 -28.47 9.82
C GLU A 126 7.84 -29.09 11.23
N ARG A 127 7.13 -28.41 12.15
CA ARG A 127 6.89 -28.92 13.51
C ARG A 127 6.06 -30.21 13.51
N THR A 128 5.01 -30.27 12.69
CA THR A 128 4.13 -31.43 12.59
C THR A 128 4.87 -32.66 12.03
N THR A 129 5.82 -32.45 11.11
CA THR A 129 6.65 -33.51 10.53
C THR A 129 7.68 -34.04 11.52
N SER A 130 8.23 -33.16 12.36
CA SER A 130 9.19 -33.54 13.41
C SER A 130 8.55 -34.28 14.60
N GLU A 131 7.26 -34.08 14.88
CA GLU A 131 6.53 -34.78 15.93
C GLU A 131 6.01 -36.17 15.48
N ALA A 132 5.94 -36.40 14.17
CA ALA A 132 5.47 -37.65 13.58
C ALA A 132 6.61 -38.64 13.23
N SER A 133 7.87 -38.27 13.47
CA SER A 133 9.08 -39.10 13.28
C SER A 133 9.64 -39.57 14.62
#